data_AF-Q9XGH9-F1
#
_entry.id   AF-Q9XGH9-F1
#
_cell.length_a   1.000
_cell.length_b   1.000
_cell.length_c   1.000
_cell.angle_alpha   90.00
_cell.angle_beta   90.00
_cell.angle_gamma   90.00
#
_symmetry.space_group_name_H-M   'P 1'
#
loop_
_entity.id
_entity.type
_entity.pdbx_description
1 polymer ?
#
loop_
_entity_poly.entity_id
_entity_poly.type
_entity_poly.pdbx_seq_one_letter_code
_entity_poly.pdbx_strand_id
1 'polypeptide(L)'
;QQWDFPNGWAPLQHMLVEGLIKSGLEEARSLAEEIAIRWITTNYIVYKKTGVMHEKFDVEHCGEFGGGGEYVPQTGFGWSNG
;
A
#
# COMPACT_ATOMS: atom_id res chain seq x y z
N GLN A 1 3.04 -16.62 -4.18
CA GLN A 1 1.81 -16.44 -3.38
C GLN A 1 1.45 -14.96 -3.37
N GLN A 2 0.19 -14.58 -3.16
CA GLN A 2 -0.22 -13.15 -3.25
C GLN A 2 0.00 -12.35 -1.97
N TRP A 3 -0.03 -13.01 -0.81
CA TRP A 3 0.09 -12.42 0.53
C TRP A 3 1.52 -12.49 1.09
N ASP A 4 2.49 -12.65 0.20
CA ASP A 4 3.90 -12.70 0.56
C ASP A 4 4.63 -11.49 -0.03
N PHE A 5 5.80 -11.22 0.54
CA PHE A 5 6.78 -10.31 -0.04
C PHE A 5 6.99 -10.61 -1.54
N PRO A 6 7.05 -9.58 -2.42
CA PRO A 6 7.11 -8.14 -2.13
C PRO A 6 5.74 -7.41 -2.18
N ASN A 7 4.61 -8.11 -2.07
CA ASN A 7 3.30 -7.48 -2.19
C ASN A 7 2.87 -6.77 -0.89
N GLY A 8 2.54 -5.48 -1.00
CA GLY A 8 1.86 -4.69 0.02
C GLY A 8 0.38 -4.54 -0.28
N TRP A 9 -0.45 -4.60 0.77
CA TRP A 9 -1.91 -4.52 0.69
C TRP A 9 -2.45 -3.35 1.51
N ALA A 10 -3.39 -2.58 0.96
CA ALA A 10 -3.93 -1.39 1.60
C ALA A 10 -4.47 -1.64 3.03
N PRO A 11 -5.20 -2.74 3.32
CA PRO A 11 -5.69 -2.99 4.68
C PRO A 11 -4.56 -3.17 5.71
N LEU A 12 -3.44 -3.79 5.31
CA LEU A 12 -2.30 -3.99 6.21
C LEU A 12 -1.59 -2.66 6.50
N GLN A 13 -1.46 -1.79 5.49
CA GLN A 13 -0.87 -0.46 5.66
C GLN A 13 -1.74 0.41 6.58
N HIS A 14 -3.06 0.39 6.38
CA HIS A 14 -3.99 1.13 7.23
C HIS A 14 -3.92 0.67 8.69
N MET A 15 -3.98 -0.64 8.95
CA MET A 15 -3.88 -1.18 10.31
C MET A 15 -2.54 -0.82 10.99
N LEU A 16 -1.43 -0.86 10.25
CA LEU A 16 -0.11 -0.49 10.77
C LEU A 16 -0.05 0.99 11.14
N VAL A 17 -0.47 1.89 10.25
CA VAL A 17 -0.47 3.34 10.47
C VAL A 17 -1.36 3.69 11.66
N GLU A 18 -2.57 3.15 11.72
CA GLU A 18 -3.50 3.37 12.83
C GLU A 18 -2.95 2.86 14.16
N GLY A 19 -2.32 1.68 14.16
CA GLY A 19 -1.71 1.10 15.36
C GLY A 19 -0.55 1.95 15.88
N LEU A 20 0.32 2.43 14.98
CA LEU A 20 1.44 3.31 15.33
C LEU A 20 0.96 4.64 15.90
N ILE A 21 -0.05 5.28 15.30
CA ILE A 21 -0.64 6.53 15.80
C ILE A 21 -1.24 6.33 17.20
N LYS A 22 -1.95 5.21 17.42
CA LYS A 22 -2.60 4.91 18.70
C LYS A 22 -1.64 4.54 19.83
N SER A 23 -0.37 4.26 19.53
CA SER A 23 0.64 3.94 20.54
C SER A 23 0.98 5.11 21.48
N GLY A 24 0.75 6.35 21.04
CA GLY A 24 1.10 7.57 21.78
C GLY A 24 2.60 7.90 21.82
N LEU A 25 3.44 7.13 21.12
CA LEU A 25 4.88 7.40 20.99
C LEU A 25 5.15 8.33 19.80
N GLU A 26 5.97 9.36 20.00
CA GLU A 26 6.27 10.35 18.95
C GLU A 26 7.07 9.72 17.80
N GLU A 27 7.97 8.79 18.11
CA GLU A 27 8.74 8.05 17.12
C GLU A 27 7.84 7.15 16.26
N ALA A 28 6.84 6.52 16.89
CA ALA A 28 5.85 5.70 16.19
C ALA A 28 4.96 6.56 15.29
N ARG A 29 4.57 7.75 15.75
CA ARG A 29 3.83 8.71 14.94
C ARG A 29 4.62 9.15 13.71
N SER A 30 5.89 9.51 13.88
CA SER A 30 6.77 9.89 12.76
C SER A 30 6.92 8.75 11.75
N LEU A 31 7.07 7.51 12.23
CA LEU A 31 7.11 6.33 11.37
C LEU A 31 5.79 6.08 10.62
N ALA A 32 4.65 6.29 11.28
CA ALA A 32 3.34 6.16 10.66
C ALA A 32 3.15 7.14 9.50
N GLU A 33 3.58 8.39 9.69
CA GLU A 33 3.54 9.42 8.66
C GLU A 33 4.45 9.05 7.46
N GLU A 34 5.66 8.54 7.71
CA GLU A 34 6.56 8.08 6.65
C GLU A 34 5.93 6.93 5.83
N ILE A 35 5.36 5.93 6.50
CA ILE A 35 4.70 4.78 5.86
C ILE A 35 3.53 5.25 5.01
N ALA A 36 2.68 6.14 5.56
CA ALA A 36 1.53 6.68 4.85
C ALA A 36 1.94 7.46 3.60
N ILE A 37 2.95 8.34 3.71
CA ILE A 37 3.46 9.13 2.58
C ILE A 37 4.00 8.21 1.49
N ARG A 38 4.82 7.22 1.85
CA ARG A 38 5.39 6.27 0.87
C ARG A 38 4.30 5.47 0.17
N TRP A 39 3.33 4.96 0.92
CA TRP A 39 2.20 4.22 0.38
C TRP A 39 1.39 5.07 -0.61
N ILE A 40 0.95 6.25 -0.20
CA ILE A 40 0.16 7.17 -1.04
C ILE A 40 0.95 7.58 -2.29
N THR A 41 2.24 7.84 -2.16
CA THR A 41 3.11 8.20 -3.29
C THR A 41 3.21 7.08 -4.31
N THR A 42 3.45 5.84 -3.88
CA THR A 42 3.45 4.67 -4.76
C THR A 42 2.12 4.52 -5.50
N ASN A 43 1.01 4.59 -4.76
CA ASN A 43 -0.35 4.49 -5.31
C ASN A 43 -0.61 5.57 -6.36
N TYR A 44 -0.27 6.82 -6.05
CA TYR A 44 -0.46 7.95 -6.95
C TYR A 44 0.39 7.83 -8.22
N ILE A 45 1.65 7.43 -8.12
CA ILE A 45 2.52 7.21 -9.29
C ILE A 45 1.95 6.12 -10.19
N VAL A 46 1.51 5.00 -9.62
CA VAL A 46 0.88 3.93 -10.41
C VAL A 46 -0.39 4.43 -11.06
N TYR A 47 -1.28 5.10 -10.32
CA TYR A 47 -2.51 5.68 -10.87
C TYR A 47 -2.22 6.64 -12.03
N LYS A 48 -1.21 7.49 -11.92
CA LYS A 48 -0.79 8.40 -12.99
C LYS A 48 -0.28 7.66 -14.23
N LYS A 49 0.33 6.47 -14.07
CA LYS A 49 0.82 5.64 -15.17
C LYS A 49 -0.28 4.80 -15.84
N THR A 50 -1.19 4.21 -15.05
CA THR A 50 -2.15 3.20 -15.52
C THR A 50 -3.58 3.71 -15.65
N GLY A 51 -3.89 4.87 -15.04
CA GLY A 51 -5.25 5.42 -14.97
C GLY A 51 -6.17 4.71 -13.97
N VAL A 52 -5.67 3.72 -13.24
CA VAL A 52 -6.46 2.87 -12.32
C VAL A 52 -5.68 2.55 -11.05
N MET A 53 -6.40 2.36 -9.95
CA MET A 53 -5.85 1.81 -8.71
C MET A 53 -5.82 0.28 -8.79
N HIS A 54 -4.79 -0.35 -8.22
CA HIS A 54 -4.61 -1.80 -8.21
C HIS A 54 -4.93 -2.40 -6.84
N GLU A 55 -5.19 -3.70 -6.79
CA GLU A 55 -5.52 -4.41 -5.53
C GLU A 55 -4.35 -4.43 -4.52
N LYS A 56 -3.11 -4.42 -5.01
CA LYS A 56 -1.85 -4.52 -4.26
C LYS A 56 -0.69 -3.84 -4.98
N PHE A 57 0.34 -3.47 -4.23
CA PHE A 57 1.48 -2.70 -4.73
C PHE A 57 2.81 -3.35 -4.35
N ASP A 58 3.85 -3.15 -5.15
CA ASP A 58 5.19 -3.61 -4.80
C ASP A 58 5.78 -2.67 -3.72
N VAL A 59 6.27 -3.22 -2.61
CA VAL A 59 6.84 -2.43 -1.51
C VAL A 59 8.36 -2.25 -1.60
N GLU A 60 9.03 -2.97 -2.50
CA GLU A 60 10.44 -2.80 -2.83
C GLU A 60 10.63 -1.65 -3.83
N HIS A 61 9.71 -1.53 -4.80
CA HIS A 61 9.80 -0.56 -5.89
C HIS A 61 8.68 0.48 -5.84
N CYS A 62 9.05 1.73 -5.55
CA CYS A 62 8.11 2.85 -5.52
C CYS A 62 7.48 3.08 -6.91
N GLY A 63 6.14 3.11 -6.95
CA GLY A 63 5.38 3.36 -8.17
C GLY A 63 5.21 2.16 -9.09
N GLU A 64 5.29 0.94 -8.54
CA GLU A 64 4.94 -0.32 -9.20
C GLU A 64 3.75 -1.01 -8.49
N PHE A 65 2.95 -1.74 -9.27
CA PHE A 65 1.84 -2.55 -8.73
C PHE A 65 2.32 -3.97 -8.49
N GLY A 66 1.74 -4.62 -7.49
CA GLY A 66 2.14 -5.97 -7.09
C GLY A 66 1.59 -7.04 -8.04
N GLY A 67 2.14 -8.25 -7.94
CA GLY A 67 1.85 -9.33 -8.87
C GLY A 67 1.78 -10.71 -8.21
N GLY A 68 1.79 -11.74 -9.05
CA GLY A 68 1.76 -13.13 -8.62
C GLY A 68 0.41 -13.60 -8.06
N GLY A 69 0.35 -14.90 -7.78
CA GLY A 69 -0.86 -15.60 -7.38
C GLY A 69 -1.50 -16.44 -8.46
N GLU A 70 -2.71 -16.91 -8.18
CA GLU A 70 -3.44 -17.84 -9.05
C GLU A 70 -4.29 -17.13 -10.12
N TYR A 71 -4.43 -15.80 -10.04
CA TYR A 71 -5.24 -15.02 -10.94
C TYR A 71 -4.59 -13.66 -11.28
N VAL A 72 -5.09 -13.07 -12.37
CA VAL A 72 -4.62 -11.76 -12.89
C VAL A 72 -4.99 -10.65 -11.90
N PRO A 73 -4.05 -9.75 -11.53
CA PRO A 73 -4.33 -8.66 -10.61
C PRO A 73 -5.55 -7.82 -11.01
N GLN A 74 -6.39 -7.47 -10.02
CA GLN A 74 -7.62 -6.70 -10.24
C GLN A 74 -7.39 -5.18 -10.12
N THR A 75 -8.27 -4.40 -10.75
CA THR A 75 -8.21 -2.92 -10.79
C THR A 75 -9.48 -2.28 -10.22
N GLY A 76 -9.40 -1.02 -9.79
CA GLY A 76 -10.51 -0.27 -9.19
C GLY A 76 -10.89 -0.77 -7.78
N PHE A 77 -9.98 -1.45 -7.09
CA PHE A 77 -10.25 -2.23 -5.89
C PHE A 77 -10.71 -1.38 -4.68
N GLY A 78 -11.80 -1.79 -4.03
CA GLY A 78 -12.50 -0.98 -3.02
C GLY A 78 -11.63 -0.51 -1.85
N TRP A 79 -10.82 -1.40 -1.26
CA TRP A 79 -9.92 -1.01 -0.15
C TRP A 79 -8.73 -0.16 -0.58
N SER A 80 -8.40 -0.13 -1.87
CA SER A 80 -7.26 0.68 -2.37
C SER A 80 -7.73 2.10 -2.64
N ASN A 81 -9.01 2.27 -2.97
CA ASN A 81 -9.64 3.55 -3.22
C ASN A 81 -10.10 4.26 -1.94
N GLY A 82 -10.48 3.50 -0.91
CA GLY A 82 -10.93 4.02 0.39
C GLY A 82 -9.76 4.36 1.30
#